data_AF-A0A0F9HU30-F1
#
_entry.id   AF-A0A0F9HU30-F1
#
_cell.length_a   1.000
_cell.length_b   1.000
_cell.length_c   1.000
_cell.angle_alpha   90.00
_cell.angle_beta   90.00
_cell.angle_gamma   90.00
#
_symmetry.space_group_name_H-M   'P 1'
#
loop_
_entity.id
_entity.type
_entity.pdbx_description
1 polymer ?
#
loop_
_entity_poly.entity_id
_entity_poly.type
_entity_poly.pdbx_seq_one_letter_code
_entity_poly.pdbx_strand_id
1 'polypeptide(L)' 'MVEEQPIHRNVICISDMPLDLHQWVKTEAKRRAKEIGKRYSVALVFQEAVELLKTKLDNNHNSPEEVGHAD' A
#
# COMPACT_ATOMS: atom_id res chain seq x y z
N MET A 1 -9.73 38.06 -0.51
CA MET A 1 -9.51 36.85 0.30
C MET A 1 -8.64 35.93 -0.53
N VAL A 2 -7.38 35.72 -0.13
CA VAL A 2 -6.47 34.83 -0.86
C VAL A 2 -6.71 33.44 -0.28
N GLU A 3 -7.32 32.55 -1.05
CA GLU A 3 -7.39 31.13 -0.70
C GLU A 3 -5.97 30.57 -0.76
N GLU A 4 -5.38 30.38 0.40
CA GLU A 4 -4.09 29.71 0.55
C GLU A 4 -4.28 28.25 0.15
N GLN A 5 -3.80 27.89 -1.04
CA GLN A 5 -3.84 26.51 -1.54
C GLN A 5 -3.05 25.61 -0.56
N PRO A 6 -3.60 24.47 -0.11
CA PRO A 6 -2.91 23.61 0.84
C PRO A 6 -1.58 23.14 0.25
N ILE A 7 -0.49 23.37 0.99
CA ILE A 7 0.86 22.94 0.59
C ILE A 7 0.83 21.42 0.39
N HIS A 8 0.91 20.98 -0.87
CA HIS A 8 1.03 19.57 -1.20
C HIS A 8 2.28 19.00 -0.54
N ARG A 9 2.07 18.14 0.47
CA ARG A 9 3.16 17.37 1.08
C ARG A 9 3.41 16.13 0.22
N ASN A 10 4.65 15.97 -0.25
CA ASN A 10 5.12 14.76 -0.94
C ASN A 10 5.40 13.59 0.03
N VAL A 11 5.01 13.72 1.29
CA VAL A 11 5.20 12.72 2.33
C VAL A 11 3.84 12.49 2.99
N ILE A 12 3.40 11.24 2.99
CA ILE A 12 2.22 10.79 3.73
C ILE A 12 2.70 10.25 5.07
N CYS A 13 2.25 10.87 6.14
CA CYS A 13 2.48 10.42 7.50
C CYS A 13 1.43 9.37 7.89
N ILE A 14 1.75 8.53 8.89
CA ILE A 14 0.77 7.57 9.44
C ILE A 14 -0.49 8.28 9.97
N SER A 15 -0.36 9.54 10.43
CA SER A 15 -1.48 10.38 10.86
C SER A 15 -2.45 10.75 9.74
N ASP A 16 -2.01 10.71 8.48
CA ASP A 16 -2.82 11.06 7.32
C ASP A 16 -3.69 9.87 6.87
N MET A 17 -3.47 8.69 7.45
CA MET A 17 -4.22 7.49 7.13
C MET A 17 -5.56 7.46 7.85
N PRO A 18 -6.62 6.94 7.20
CA PRO A 18 -7.90 6.69 7.85
C PRO A 18 -7.71 5.85 9.13
N LEU A 19 -8.48 6.17 10.18
CA LEU A 19 -8.38 5.50 11.47
C LEU A 19 -8.53 3.98 11.34
N ASP A 20 -9.48 3.53 10.52
CA ASP A 20 -9.75 2.11 10.30
C ASP A 20 -8.55 1.39 9.68
N LEU A 21 -7.87 2.03 8.73
CA LEU A 21 -6.65 1.50 8.11
C LEU A 21 -5.54 1.37 9.17
N HIS A 22 -5.36 2.39 10.01
CA HIS A 22 -4.37 2.35 11.08
C HIS A 22 -4.66 1.23 12.12
N GLN A 23 -5.92 1.03 12.50
CA GLN A 23 -6.33 -0.05 13.41
C GLN A 23 -6.11 -1.43 12.78
N TRP A 24 -6.44 -1.57 11.50
CA TRP A 24 -6.21 -2.80 10.77
C TRP A 24 -4.72 -3.16 10.72
N VAL A 25 -3.83 -2.21 10.38
CA VAL A 25 -2.39 -2.49 10.31
C VAL A 25 -1.80 -2.85 11.68
N LYS A 26 -2.26 -2.22 12.76
CA LYS A 26 -1.87 -2.63 14.12
C LYS A 26 -2.29 -4.06 14.45
N THR A 27 -3.50 -4.43 14.04
CA THR A 27 -4.05 -5.78 14.25
C THR A 27 -3.22 -6.82 13.49
N GLU A 28 -2.91 -6.53 12.23
CA GLU A 28 -2.11 -7.39 11.38
C GLU A 28 -0.66 -7.54 11.87
N ALA A 29 -0.02 -6.45 12.28
CA ALA A 29 1.31 -6.50 12.88
C ALA A 29 1.33 -7.36 14.15
N LYS A 30 0.30 -7.25 15.00
CA LYS A 30 0.16 -8.08 16.21
C LYS A 30 -0.05 -9.56 15.88
N ARG A 31 -0.83 -9.87 14.83
CA ARG A 31 -1.05 -11.25 14.37
C ARG A 31 0.27 -11.88 13.92
N ARG A 32 1.00 -11.21 13.01
CA ARG A 32 2.29 -11.69 12.50
C ARG A 32 3.35 -11.81 13.58
N ALA A 33 3.38 -10.85 14.52
CA ALA A 33 4.32 -10.90 15.64
C ALA A 33 4.16 -12.16 16.50
N LYS A 34 2.91 -12.63 16.69
CA LYS A 34 2.63 -13.88 17.40
C LYS A 34 3.08 -15.10 16.61
N GLU A 35 2.86 -15.11 15.30
CA GLU A 35 3.19 -16.23 14.42
C GLU A 35 4.70 -16.46 14.32
N ILE A 36 5.48 -15.40 14.24
CA ILE A 36 6.95 -15.48 14.12
C ILE A 36 7.67 -15.45 15.48
N GLY A 37 6.95 -15.20 16.57
CA GLY A 37 7.51 -15.04 17.92
C GLY A 37 8.44 -13.83 18.10
N LYS A 38 8.33 -12.80 17.25
CA LYS A 38 9.18 -11.60 17.25
C LYS A 38 8.35 -10.34 17.04
N ARG A 39 8.89 -9.18 17.39
CA ARG A 39 8.23 -7.89 17.12
C ARG A 39 8.09 -7.69 15.60
N TYR A 40 6.90 -7.27 15.17
CA TYR A 40 6.62 -6.93 13.78
C TYR A 40 6.21 -5.45 13.69
N SER A 41 6.81 -4.71 12.77
CA SER A 41 6.56 -3.27 12.62
C SER A 41 5.31 -3.01 11.79
N VAL A 42 4.51 -2.03 12.22
CA VAL A 42 3.38 -1.49 11.44
C VAL A 42 3.85 -0.95 10.09
N ALA A 43 5.02 -0.31 10.04
CA ALA A 43 5.60 0.20 8.80
C ALA A 43 5.95 -0.94 7.82
N LEU A 44 6.38 -2.09 8.33
CA LEU A 44 6.73 -3.25 7.51
C LEU A 44 5.48 -3.85 6.85
N VAL A 45 4.36 -3.94 7.58
CA VAL A 45 3.07 -4.37 7.01
C VAL A 45 2.65 -3.47 5.85
N PHE A 46 2.84 -2.15 5.98
CA PHE A 46 2.54 -1.21 4.90
C PHE A 46 3.44 -1.41 3.69
N GLN A 47 4.75 -1.53 3.90
CA GLN A 47 5.71 -1.74 2.82
C GLN A 47 5.36 -2.98 2.00
N GLU A 48 5.10 -4.11 2.67
CA GLU A 48 4.74 -5.38 2.02
C GLU A 48 3.41 -5.30 1.27
N ALA A 49 2.42 -4.59 1.82
CA ALA A 49 1.14 -4.38 1.15
C ALA A 49 1.30 -3.55 -0.14
N VAL A 50 2.16 -2.53 -0.12
CA VAL A 50 2.48 -1.70 -1.29
C VAL A 50 3.25 -2.52 -2.33
N GLU A 51 4.24 -3.31 -1.91
CA GLU A 51 5.00 -4.18 -2.82
C GLU A 51 4.08 -5.21 -3.49
N LEU A 52 3.20 -5.85 -2.73
CA LEU A 52 2.20 -6.78 -3.28
C LEU A 52 1.27 -6.10 -4.29
N LEU A 53 0.84 -4.87 -4.02
CA LEU A 53 0.01 -4.11 -4.95
C LEU A 53 0.78 -3.80 -6.24
N LYS A 54 2.03 -3.34 -6.13
CA LYS A 54 2.90 -3.09 -7.30
C LYS A 54 3.05 -4.34 -8.15
N THR A 55 3.38 -5.48 -7.55
CA THR A 55 3.50 -6.76 -8.28
C THR A 55 2.21 -7.14 -8.99
N LYS A 56 1.04 -6.92 -8.38
CA LYS A 56 -0.25 -7.19 -9.04
C LYS A 56 -0.50 -6.26 -10.22
N LEU A 57 -0.14 -4.99 -10.10
CA LEU A 57 -0.29 -4.01 -11.18
C LEU A 57 0.67 -4.34 -12.33
N ASP A 58 1.93 -4.64 -12.04
CA ASP A 58 2.95 -5.01 -13.03
C ASP A 58 2.54 -6.30 -13.79
N ASN A 59 2.02 -7.30 -13.08
CA ASN A 59 1.55 -8.54 -13.71
C ASN A 59 0.31 -8.34 -14.60
N ASN A 60 -0.58 -7.41 -14.26
CA ASN A 60 -1.73 -7.07 -15.10
C ASN A 60 -1.33 -6.26 -16.33
N HIS A 61 -0.27 -5.46 -16.25
CA HIS A 61 0.29 -4.75 -17.41
C HIS A 61 1.04 -5.66 -18.39
N ASN A 62 1.37 -6.89 -17.98
CA ASN A 62 2.08 -7.89 -18.79
C ASN A 62 1.16 -8.93 -19.44
N SER A 63 -0.15 -8.69 -19.52
CA SER A 63 -1.02 -9.51 -20.36
C SER A 63 -0.64 -9.25 -21.82
N PRO A 64 -0.15 -10.24 -22.58
CA PRO A 64 0.11 -10.04 -23.99
C PRO A 64 -1.24 -9.80 -24.65
N GLU A 65 -1.44 -8.60 -25.18
CA GLU A 65 -2.43 -8.43 -26.23
C GLU A 65 -1.99 -9.32 -27.39
N GLU A 66 -2.48 -10.57 -27.44
CA GLU A 66 -2.47 -11.36 -28.66
C GLU A 66 -3.45 -10.69 -29.63
N VAL A 67 -3.01 -9.59 -30.26
CA VAL A 67 -3.65 -9.06 -31.46
C VAL A 67 -3.21 -9.96 -32.62
N GLY A 68 -3.89 -11.11 -32.72
CA GLY A 68 -3.84 -11.96 -33.89
C GLY A 68 -5.23 -12.02 -34.51
N HIS A 69 -5.44 -11.38 -35.66
CA HIS A 69 -5.64 -12.09 -36.93
C HIS A 69 -5.43 -11.10 -38.09
N ALA A 70 -4.60 -11.55 -39.03
CA ALA A 70 -4.27 -10.92 -40.30
C ALA A 70 -5.47 -10.94 -41.26
N ASP A 71 -5.45 -10.03 -42.24
CA ASP A 71 -6.41 -9.91 -43.35
C ASP A 71 -6.70 -11.22 -44.10
#